data_AF-A0A3S5DFM5-F1
#
_entry.id   AF-A0A3S5DFM5-F1
#
_cell.length_a   1.000
_cell.length_b   1.000
_cell.length_c   1.000
_cell.angle_alpha   90.00
_cell.angle_beta   90.00
_cell.angle_gamma   90.00
#
_symmetry.space_group_name_H-M   'P 1'
#
loop_
_entity.id
_entity.type
_entity.pdbx_description
1 polymer ?
#
loop_
_entity_poly.entity_id
_entity_poly.type
_entity_poly.pdbx_seq_one_letter_code
_entity_poly.pdbx_strand_id
1 'polypeptide(L)'
;MCLTVNPARAGGAFGYVDMGGWVGGQAKYVMVPYADFNLLKFPDRDQALAKILDLTMLSDILPTGFHGAITAGVGVGSVTYVAGAGPVGLAAAASAQILGSAVVMVGDFNKERLAHAERMGFVPIDLGKHDRLGEMIAEVVGVPEVDSAIDAVGFEAKGTRAKNSRGGIKQHDGHHPRGRQYRHPGAVRHR
;
A
#
# COMPACT_ATOMS: atom_id res chain seq x y z
N MET A 1 12.22 3.10 12.28
CA MET A 1 12.07 4.49 11.80
C MET A 1 13.28 5.31 12.23
N CYS A 2 13.75 6.26 11.40
CA CYS A 2 14.87 7.16 11.76
C CYS A 2 14.38 8.26 12.72
N LEU A 3 15.17 8.56 13.76
CA LEU A 3 14.78 9.48 14.83
C LEU A 3 15.45 10.86 14.74
N THR A 4 16.38 11.06 13.80
CA THR A 4 17.31 12.21 13.83
C THR A 4 17.24 13.11 12.59
N VAL A 5 16.63 12.66 11.49
CA VAL A 5 16.61 13.39 10.20
C VAL A 5 15.48 14.42 10.09
N ASN A 6 14.60 14.49 11.08
CA ASN A 6 13.43 15.36 11.08
C ASN A 6 13.17 15.87 12.51
N PRO A 7 13.24 17.18 12.77
CA PRO A 7 13.05 17.72 14.11
C PRO A 7 11.60 17.68 14.60
N ALA A 8 10.63 17.54 13.69
CA ALA A 8 9.21 17.60 14.04
C ALA A 8 8.64 16.24 14.49
N ARG A 9 9.15 15.12 13.95
CA ARG A 9 8.72 13.75 14.24
C ARG A 9 9.71 12.73 13.68
N ALA A 10 9.57 11.46 14.04
CA ALA A 10 10.36 10.38 13.43
C ALA A 10 10.01 10.19 11.94
N GLY A 11 11.02 9.83 11.13
CA GLY A 11 10.90 9.64 9.69
C GLY A 11 11.30 10.88 8.87
N GLY A 12 11.80 10.63 7.66
CA GLY A 12 12.18 11.67 6.71
C GLY A 12 12.11 11.15 5.28
N ALA A 13 11.88 12.06 4.35
CA ALA A 13 11.70 11.79 2.92
C ALA A 13 11.96 13.07 2.11
N PHE A 14 12.38 12.91 0.86
CA PHE A 14 12.67 14.03 -0.03
C PHE A 14 11.39 14.66 -0.58
N GLY A 15 11.26 15.98 -0.51
CA GLY A 15 10.17 16.74 -1.13
C GLY A 15 8.78 16.44 -0.56
N TYR A 16 8.71 15.98 0.68
CA TYR A 16 7.46 15.49 1.28
C TYR A 16 7.07 16.31 2.52
N VAL A 17 5.76 16.51 2.70
CA VAL A 17 5.20 17.25 3.84
C VAL A 17 5.54 16.57 5.16
N ASP A 18 5.84 17.35 6.21
CA ASP A 18 6.17 16.87 7.55
C ASP A 18 7.37 15.90 7.65
N MET A 19 8.21 15.82 6.62
CA MET A 19 9.29 14.84 6.50
C MET A 19 10.70 15.45 6.58
N GLY A 20 10.88 16.50 7.37
CA GLY A 20 12.20 17.06 7.71
C GLY A 20 12.76 18.10 6.73
N GLY A 21 11.97 18.54 5.74
CA GLY A 21 12.35 19.65 4.85
C GLY A 21 13.43 19.31 3.82
N TRP A 22 13.72 18.03 3.59
CA TRP A 22 14.66 17.59 2.56
C TRP A 22 14.15 17.95 1.16
N VAL A 23 15.02 18.49 0.31
CA VAL A 23 14.65 18.93 -1.05
C VAL A 23 14.28 17.73 -1.93
N GLY A 24 13.19 17.86 -2.71
CA GLY A 24 12.70 16.82 -3.61
C GLY A 24 13.63 16.53 -4.80
N GLY A 25 13.55 15.30 -5.34
CA GLY A 25 14.46 14.81 -6.37
C GLY A 25 14.02 15.00 -7.83
N GLN A 26 12.83 15.58 -8.10
CA GLN A 26 12.40 15.91 -9.47
C GLN A 26 13.13 17.17 -9.98
N ALA A 27 14.45 17.05 -10.12
CA ALA A 27 15.40 18.10 -10.45
C ALA A 27 16.60 17.51 -11.21
N LYS A 28 17.45 18.38 -11.79
CA LYS A 28 18.68 17.92 -12.46
C LYS A 28 19.73 17.38 -11.49
N TYR A 29 19.68 17.82 -10.23
CA TYR A 29 20.61 17.42 -9.17
C TYR A 29 19.83 17.31 -7.84
N VAL A 30 20.24 16.38 -6.99
CA VAL A 30 19.70 16.21 -5.63
C VAL A 30 20.83 15.85 -4.68
N MET A 31 20.77 16.35 -3.44
CA MET A 31 21.68 15.96 -2.37
C MET A 31 21.07 14.81 -1.57
N VAL A 32 21.83 13.73 -1.40
CA VAL A 32 21.43 12.57 -0.58
C VAL A 32 22.29 12.51 0.68
N PRO A 33 21.74 12.74 1.88
CA PRO A 33 22.50 12.66 3.12
C PRO A 33 22.80 11.20 3.48
N TYR A 34 23.82 10.96 4.30
CA TYR A 34 24.19 9.63 4.80
C TYR A 34 24.33 8.59 3.67
N ALA A 35 25.02 8.96 2.59
CA ALA A 35 25.10 8.20 1.35
C ALA A 35 25.53 6.74 1.56
N ASP A 36 26.51 6.50 2.44
CA ASP A 36 27.01 5.15 2.76
C ASP A 36 25.94 4.23 3.37
N PHE A 37 24.90 4.80 3.98
CA PHE A 37 23.78 4.06 4.56
C PHE A 37 22.57 3.97 3.61
N ASN A 38 22.27 5.06 2.88
CA ASN A 38 21.03 5.17 2.11
C ASN A 38 21.13 4.66 0.67
N LEU A 39 22.30 4.76 0.02
CA LEU A 39 22.40 4.47 -1.40
C LEU A 39 22.61 2.98 -1.67
N LEU A 40 21.79 2.43 -2.57
CA LEU A 40 22.01 1.13 -3.16
C LEU A 40 22.85 1.30 -4.44
N LYS A 41 24.10 0.83 -4.40
CA LYS A 41 24.99 0.86 -5.56
C LYS A 41 24.65 -0.28 -6.53
N PHE A 42 24.43 0.06 -7.81
CA PHE A 42 24.45 -0.94 -8.89
C PHE A 42 25.89 -1.17 -9.37
N PRO A 43 26.38 -2.41 -9.40
CA PRO A 43 27.79 -2.70 -9.66
C PRO A 43 28.18 -2.51 -11.13
N ASP A 44 27.27 -2.81 -12.05
CA ASP A 44 27.48 -2.68 -13.49
C ASP A 44 26.55 -1.62 -14.07
N ARG A 45 27.15 -0.61 -14.73
CA ARG A 45 26.42 0.54 -15.25
C ARG A 45 25.56 0.17 -16.46
N ASP A 46 26.07 -0.65 -17.37
CA ASP A 46 25.41 -0.93 -18.64
C ASP A 46 24.23 -1.87 -18.42
N GLN A 47 24.38 -2.85 -17.53
CA GLN A 47 23.30 -3.70 -17.04
C GLN A 47 22.20 -2.87 -16.35
N ALA A 48 22.58 -1.91 -15.51
CA ALA A 48 21.62 -1.06 -14.83
C ALA A 48 20.86 -0.16 -15.81
N LEU A 49 21.57 0.47 -16.76
CA LEU A 49 20.95 1.32 -17.78
C LEU A 49 20.01 0.54 -18.69
N ALA A 50 20.34 -0.71 -19.03
CA ALA A 50 19.45 -1.58 -19.82
C ALA A 50 18.12 -1.91 -19.10
N LYS A 51 18.06 -1.78 -17.77
CA LYS A 51 16.88 -2.06 -16.94
C LYS A 51 16.39 -0.84 -16.16
N ILE A 52 16.76 0.37 -16.58
CA ILE A 52 16.56 1.56 -15.74
C ILE A 52 15.08 1.85 -15.43
N LEU A 53 14.17 1.48 -16.33
CA LEU A 53 12.73 1.63 -16.12
C LEU A 53 12.20 0.70 -15.01
N ASP A 54 12.80 -0.47 -14.82
CA ASP A 54 12.48 -1.38 -13.73
C ASP A 54 13.17 -0.91 -12.45
N LEU A 55 14.47 -0.61 -12.54
CA LEU A 55 15.29 -0.24 -11.39
C LEU A 55 14.87 1.10 -10.76
N THR A 56 14.32 2.03 -11.55
CA THR A 56 13.80 3.28 -10.98
C THR A 56 12.56 3.06 -10.10
N MET A 57 11.92 1.90 -10.14
CA MET A 57 10.83 1.55 -9.22
C MET A 57 11.34 1.17 -7.83
N LEU A 58 12.63 0.83 -7.69
CA LEU A 58 13.26 0.46 -6.41
C LEU A 58 13.40 1.63 -5.44
N SER A 59 13.24 2.87 -5.88
CA SER A 59 13.32 4.03 -4.98
C SER A 59 12.12 4.16 -4.07
N ASP A 60 10.97 3.59 -4.44
CA ASP A 60 9.73 3.73 -3.68
C ASP A 60 8.74 2.59 -3.99
N ILE A 61 8.07 2.63 -5.15
CA ILE A 61 6.81 1.91 -5.31
C ILE A 61 6.95 0.38 -5.25
N LEU A 62 8.06 -0.18 -5.76
CA LEU A 62 8.28 -1.62 -5.71
C LEU A 62 8.55 -2.08 -4.26
N PRO A 63 9.51 -1.51 -3.50
CA PRO A 63 9.65 -1.80 -2.08
C PRO A 63 8.38 -1.53 -1.26
N THR A 64 7.63 -0.47 -1.56
CA THR A 64 6.36 -0.15 -0.86
C THR A 64 5.32 -1.25 -1.08
N GLY A 65 5.10 -1.67 -2.33
CA GLY A 65 4.20 -2.77 -2.64
C GLY A 65 4.66 -4.12 -2.07
N PHE A 66 5.95 -4.40 -2.14
CA PHE A 66 6.55 -5.61 -1.59
C PHE A 66 6.43 -5.67 -0.07
N HIS A 67 6.64 -4.55 0.62
CA HIS A 67 6.42 -4.44 2.05
C HIS A 67 4.96 -4.73 2.41
N GLY A 68 3.99 -4.19 1.66
CA GLY A 68 2.58 -4.50 1.84
C GLY A 68 2.29 -6.00 1.71
N ALA A 69 2.85 -6.67 0.70
CA ALA A 69 2.66 -8.10 0.49
C ALA A 69 3.27 -8.96 1.63
N ILE A 70 4.51 -8.66 2.04
CA ILE A 70 5.15 -9.38 3.15
C ILE A 70 4.39 -9.19 4.47
N THR A 71 3.99 -7.96 4.78
CA THR A 71 3.31 -7.66 6.05
C THR A 71 1.87 -8.19 6.09
N ALA A 72 1.22 -8.32 4.94
CA ALA A 72 -0.07 -9.01 4.80
C ALA A 72 0.03 -10.54 4.86
N GLY A 73 1.23 -11.10 4.99
CA GLY A 73 1.45 -12.54 5.09
C GLY A 73 1.30 -13.30 3.78
N VAL A 74 1.49 -12.64 2.63
CA VAL A 74 1.43 -13.31 1.33
C VAL A 74 2.51 -14.39 1.24
N GLY A 75 2.13 -15.58 0.78
CA GLY A 75 3.05 -16.67 0.52
C GLY A 75 2.58 -17.59 -0.60
N VAL A 76 3.28 -18.72 -0.74
CA VAL A 76 2.98 -19.71 -1.77
C VAL A 76 1.57 -20.26 -1.58
N GLY A 77 0.73 -20.14 -2.61
CA GLY A 77 -0.63 -20.64 -2.60
C GLY A 77 -1.69 -19.68 -2.06
N SER A 78 -1.29 -18.53 -1.50
CA SER A 78 -2.25 -17.55 -0.96
C SER A 78 -3.21 -17.03 -2.03
N VAL A 79 -4.44 -16.74 -1.63
CA VAL A 79 -5.37 -15.87 -2.36
C VAL A 79 -5.18 -14.45 -1.82
N THR A 80 -4.80 -13.52 -2.69
CA THR A 80 -4.47 -12.14 -2.30
C THR A 80 -5.40 -11.14 -2.98
N TYR A 81 -5.93 -10.19 -2.19
CA TYR A 81 -6.65 -9.03 -2.70
C TYR A 81 -5.86 -7.74 -2.48
N VAL A 82 -5.73 -6.92 -3.52
CA VAL A 82 -5.11 -5.59 -3.46
C VAL A 82 -6.15 -4.52 -3.73
N ALA A 83 -6.37 -3.63 -2.77
CA ALA A 83 -7.20 -2.46 -2.96
C ALA A 83 -6.37 -1.35 -3.63
N GLY A 84 -6.79 -0.94 -4.83
CA GLY A 84 -6.13 0.08 -5.65
C GLY A 84 -5.34 -0.53 -6.80
N ALA A 85 -5.61 -0.09 -8.03
CA ALA A 85 -4.88 -0.45 -9.25
C ALA A 85 -3.97 0.69 -9.74
N GLY A 86 -3.59 1.60 -8.84
CA GLY A 86 -2.53 2.59 -9.10
C GLY A 86 -1.13 1.95 -9.12
N PRO A 87 -0.06 2.74 -9.34
CA PRO A 87 1.30 2.21 -9.44
C PRO A 87 1.74 1.37 -8.22
N VAL A 88 1.46 1.83 -7.00
CA VAL A 88 1.77 1.09 -5.76
C VAL A 88 0.97 -0.20 -5.67
N GLY A 89 -0.32 -0.18 -6.02
CA GLY A 89 -1.17 -1.38 -6.02
C GLY A 89 -0.74 -2.43 -7.03
N LEU A 90 -0.34 -2.01 -8.24
CA LEU A 90 0.22 -2.92 -9.24
C LEU A 90 1.58 -3.49 -8.81
N ALA A 91 2.42 -2.68 -8.15
CA ALA A 91 3.66 -3.16 -7.57
C ALA A 91 3.42 -4.16 -6.42
N ALA A 92 2.38 -3.95 -5.60
CA ALA A 92 1.93 -4.90 -4.58
C ALA A 92 1.41 -6.21 -5.20
N ALA A 93 0.63 -6.14 -6.27
CA ALA A 93 0.14 -7.31 -7.00
C ALA A 93 1.30 -8.13 -7.61
N ALA A 94 2.25 -7.46 -8.26
CA ALA A 94 3.47 -8.09 -8.78
C ALA A 94 4.31 -8.71 -7.65
N SER A 95 4.42 -8.03 -6.51
CA SER A 95 5.11 -8.56 -5.33
C SER A 95 4.43 -9.79 -4.75
N ALA A 96 3.10 -9.80 -4.68
CA ALA A 96 2.34 -10.96 -4.25
C ALA A 96 2.56 -12.17 -5.18
N GLN A 97 2.61 -11.93 -6.49
CA GLN A 97 2.97 -12.96 -7.47
C GLN A 97 4.40 -13.48 -7.28
N ILE A 98 5.38 -12.60 -7.05
CA ILE A 98 6.78 -12.98 -6.74
C ILE A 98 6.85 -13.87 -5.50
N LEU A 99 6.03 -13.59 -4.48
CA LEU A 99 5.95 -14.37 -3.24
C LEU A 99 5.16 -15.69 -3.38
N GLY A 100 4.61 -15.96 -4.55
CA GLY A 100 3.96 -17.24 -4.88
C GLY A 100 2.45 -17.28 -4.64
N SER A 101 1.79 -16.13 -4.51
CA SER A 101 0.32 -16.06 -4.47
C SER A 101 -0.30 -16.81 -5.65
N ALA A 102 -1.28 -17.68 -5.38
CA ALA A 102 -1.95 -18.47 -6.41
C ALA A 102 -2.95 -17.64 -7.22
N VAL A 103 -3.63 -16.70 -6.55
CA VAL A 103 -4.60 -15.79 -7.17
C VAL A 103 -4.37 -14.39 -6.61
N VAL A 104 -4.12 -13.44 -7.50
CA VAL A 104 -4.02 -12.01 -7.13
C VAL A 104 -5.18 -11.26 -7.78
N MET A 105 -6.07 -10.76 -6.94
CA MET A 105 -7.18 -9.88 -7.33
C MET A 105 -6.81 -8.42 -7.07
N VAL A 106 -7.16 -7.52 -7.98
CA VAL A 106 -6.90 -6.08 -7.84
C VAL A 106 -8.21 -5.30 -8.01
N GLY A 107 -8.62 -4.60 -6.95
CA GLY A 107 -9.85 -3.80 -6.93
C GLY A 107 -9.62 -2.32 -7.21
N ASP A 108 -10.42 -1.71 -8.08
CA ASP A 108 -10.40 -0.27 -8.34
C ASP A 108 -11.77 0.16 -8.92
N PHE A 109 -12.01 1.48 -8.99
CA PHE A 109 -13.14 2.05 -9.74
C PHE A 109 -12.73 2.48 -11.15
N ASN A 110 -11.44 2.63 -11.43
CA ASN A 110 -10.92 3.04 -12.72
C ASN A 110 -10.75 1.83 -13.66
N LYS A 111 -11.61 1.77 -14.67
CA LYS A 111 -11.64 0.68 -15.66
C LYS A 111 -10.36 0.56 -16.49
N GLU A 112 -9.66 1.66 -16.78
CA GLU A 112 -8.40 1.61 -17.52
C GLU A 112 -7.28 0.96 -16.70
N ARG A 113 -7.24 1.26 -15.39
CA ARG A 113 -6.29 0.62 -14.47
C ARG A 113 -6.60 -0.86 -14.29
N LEU A 114 -7.87 -1.23 -14.17
CA LEU A 114 -8.29 -2.63 -14.11
C LEU A 114 -7.95 -3.40 -15.39
N ALA A 115 -8.19 -2.81 -16.56
CA ALA A 115 -7.79 -3.40 -17.83
C ALA A 115 -6.26 -3.56 -17.93
N HIS A 116 -5.48 -2.65 -17.31
CA HIS A 116 -4.03 -2.82 -17.21
C HIS A 116 -3.66 -3.99 -16.29
N ALA A 117 -4.27 -4.09 -15.09
CA ALA A 117 -4.04 -5.21 -14.18
C ALA A 117 -4.33 -6.57 -14.84
N GLU A 118 -5.42 -6.66 -15.60
CA GLU A 118 -5.79 -7.86 -16.36
C GLU A 118 -4.73 -8.24 -17.40
N ARG A 119 -4.21 -7.26 -18.17
CA ARG A 119 -3.11 -7.50 -19.12
C ARG A 119 -1.83 -8.00 -18.46
N MET A 120 -1.62 -7.70 -17.18
CA MET A 120 -0.48 -8.19 -16.40
C MET A 120 -0.73 -9.58 -15.79
N GLY A 121 -1.91 -10.16 -15.97
CA GLY A 121 -2.28 -11.50 -15.49
C GLY A 121 -2.94 -11.51 -14.11
N PHE A 122 -3.39 -10.37 -13.60
CA PHE A 122 -4.15 -10.28 -12.34
C PHE A 122 -5.66 -10.30 -12.60
N VAL A 123 -6.45 -10.71 -11.60
CA VAL A 123 -7.91 -10.72 -11.72
C VAL A 123 -8.48 -9.33 -11.34
N PRO A 124 -9.08 -8.57 -12.27
CA PRO A 124 -9.63 -7.27 -11.96
C PRO A 124 -10.98 -7.38 -11.21
N ILE A 125 -11.14 -6.59 -10.15
CA ILE A 125 -12.40 -6.43 -9.42
C ILE A 125 -12.93 -5.01 -9.63
N ASP A 126 -13.98 -4.88 -10.45
CA ASP A 126 -14.64 -3.59 -10.72
C ASP A 126 -15.59 -3.22 -9.57
N LEU A 127 -15.10 -2.39 -8.65
CA LEU A 127 -15.85 -1.92 -7.48
C LEU A 127 -17.05 -1.04 -7.84
N GLY A 128 -17.19 -0.62 -9.10
CA GLY A 128 -18.34 0.11 -9.60
C GLY A 128 -19.54 -0.76 -9.97
N LYS A 129 -19.37 -2.09 -10.08
CA LYS A 129 -20.46 -3.01 -10.48
C LYS A 129 -21.41 -3.36 -9.32
N HIS A 130 -20.86 -3.55 -8.12
CA HIS A 130 -21.60 -4.02 -6.96
C HIS A 130 -20.94 -3.52 -5.67
N ASP A 131 -21.67 -3.40 -4.56
CA ASP A 131 -21.13 -2.90 -3.27
C ASP A 131 -20.69 -4.02 -2.30
N ARG A 132 -21.00 -5.28 -2.63
CA ARG A 132 -20.60 -6.47 -1.86
C ARG A 132 -19.32 -7.09 -2.42
N LEU A 133 -18.18 -6.60 -1.96
CA LEU A 133 -16.85 -7.11 -2.33
C LEU A 133 -16.70 -8.63 -2.09
N GLY A 134 -17.21 -9.15 -0.99
CA GLY A 134 -17.14 -10.58 -0.69
C GLY A 134 -17.82 -11.46 -1.75
N GLU A 135 -18.91 -10.99 -2.38
CA GLU A 135 -19.54 -11.75 -3.47
C GLU A 135 -18.67 -11.75 -4.72
N MET A 136 -18.07 -10.61 -5.06
CA MET A 136 -17.14 -10.51 -6.19
C MET A 136 -15.88 -11.37 -5.99
N ILE A 137 -15.40 -11.49 -4.75
CA ILE A 137 -14.31 -12.41 -4.41
C ILE A 137 -14.78 -13.86 -4.57
N ALA A 138 -15.97 -14.20 -4.07
CA ALA A 138 -16.53 -15.55 -4.17
C ALA A 138 -16.78 -15.99 -5.62
N GLU A 139 -17.09 -15.06 -6.54
CA GLU A 139 -17.18 -15.35 -7.98
C GLU A 139 -15.85 -15.84 -8.58
N VAL A 140 -14.71 -15.42 -8.00
CA VAL A 140 -13.37 -15.78 -8.50
C VAL A 140 -12.85 -17.05 -7.81
N VAL A 141 -12.98 -17.16 -6.50
CA VAL A 141 -12.35 -18.23 -5.69
C VAL A 141 -13.32 -19.13 -4.93
N GLY A 142 -14.63 -18.93 -5.07
CA GLY A 142 -15.68 -19.76 -4.47
C GLY A 142 -16.01 -19.46 -3.01
N VAL A 143 -15.23 -18.60 -2.33
CA VAL A 143 -15.45 -18.16 -0.94
C VAL A 143 -15.33 -16.64 -0.83
N PRO A 144 -16.02 -15.97 0.11
CA PRO A 144 -16.07 -14.51 0.18
C PRO A 144 -14.88 -13.88 0.93
N GLU A 145 -13.77 -14.59 1.05
CA GLU A 145 -12.61 -14.24 1.89
C GLU A 145 -11.30 -14.47 1.13
N VAL A 146 -10.23 -13.87 1.64
CA VAL A 146 -8.87 -13.99 1.10
C VAL A 146 -7.89 -14.25 2.24
N ASP A 147 -6.75 -14.88 1.93
CA ASP A 147 -5.69 -15.12 2.92
C ASP A 147 -4.93 -13.83 3.26
N SER A 148 -4.78 -12.93 2.28
CA SER A 148 -4.03 -11.68 2.42
C SER A 148 -4.74 -10.53 1.73
N ALA A 149 -4.76 -9.37 2.39
CA ALA A 149 -5.29 -8.13 1.84
C ALA A 149 -4.28 -6.99 1.96
N ILE A 150 -4.11 -6.20 0.90
CA ILE A 150 -3.18 -5.06 0.85
C ILE A 150 -3.96 -3.78 0.53
N ASP A 151 -3.89 -2.77 1.39
CA ASP A 151 -4.43 -1.43 1.11
C ASP A 151 -3.36 -0.57 0.41
N ALA A 152 -3.60 -0.27 -0.86
CA ALA A 152 -2.78 0.63 -1.68
C ALA A 152 -3.60 1.84 -2.20
N VAL A 153 -4.64 2.25 -1.44
CA VAL A 153 -5.48 3.44 -1.73
C VAL A 153 -5.17 4.57 -0.77
N GLY A 154 -5.20 4.29 0.54
CA GLY A 154 -4.99 5.30 1.58
C GLY A 154 -6.18 6.24 1.81
N PHE A 155 -5.90 7.40 2.38
CA PHE A 155 -6.91 8.25 3.01
C PHE A 155 -7.92 8.92 2.06
N GLU A 156 -7.64 8.96 0.75
CA GLU A 156 -8.56 9.49 -0.27
C GLU A 156 -9.56 8.42 -0.80
N ALA A 157 -9.64 7.27 -0.12
CA ALA A 157 -10.57 6.21 -0.46
C ALA A 157 -12.02 6.71 -0.53
N LYS A 158 -12.72 6.32 -1.60
CA LYS A 158 -14.14 6.60 -1.77
C LYS A 158 -14.94 5.41 -1.26
N GLY A 159 -15.67 5.61 -0.17
CA GLY A 159 -16.64 4.62 0.29
C GLY A 159 -17.88 4.59 -0.60
N THR A 160 -18.47 3.41 -0.77
CA THR A 160 -19.86 3.30 -1.24
C THR A 160 -20.76 3.82 -0.12
N ARG A 161 -21.47 4.93 -0.35
CA ARG A 161 -22.59 5.29 0.54
C ARG A 161 -23.61 4.17 0.44
N ALA A 162 -23.77 3.38 1.50
CA ALA A 162 -25.00 2.63 1.68
C ALA A 162 -26.14 3.65 1.60
N LYS A 163 -26.99 3.55 0.57
CA LYS A 163 -28.24 4.32 0.50
C LYS A 163 -29.17 3.78 1.58
N ASN A 164 -28.92 4.12 2.84
CA ASN A 164 -29.92 3.94 3.89
C ASN A 164 -31.02 4.97 3.64
N SER A 165 -32.14 4.49 3.11
CA SER A 165 -33.38 5.24 2.95
C SER A 165 -34.06 5.51 4.30
N ARG A 166 -33.36 6.13 5.26
CA ARG A 166 -33.94 6.70 6.49
C ARG A 166 -33.10 7.87 6.98
N GLY A 167 -33.69 9.07 6.93
CA GLY A 167 -33.50 10.19 7.87
C GLY A 167 -32.08 10.70 8.10
N GLY A 168 -31.84 11.96 7.74
CA GLY A 168 -30.52 12.59 7.77
C GLY A 168 -29.83 12.61 9.14
N ILE A 169 -28.51 12.40 9.10
CA ILE A 169 -27.58 12.84 10.14
C ILE A 169 -26.42 13.54 9.43
N LYS A 170 -26.17 14.80 9.80
CA LYS A 170 -25.09 15.64 9.30
C LYS A 170 -23.74 15.04 9.71
N GLN A 171 -22.76 15.07 8.81
CA GLN A 171 -21.35 14.84 9.14
C GLN A 171 -20.94 15.80 10.26
N HIS A 172 -20.54 15.25 11.41
CA HIS A 172 -19.79 16.01 12.40
C HIS A 172 -18.31 15.85 12.06
N ASP A 173 -17.64 16.97 11.82
CA ASP A 173 -16.19 17.05 11.68
C ASP A 173 -15.53 16.49 12.95
N GLY A 174 -14.87 15.34 12.80
CA GLY A 174 -14.21 14.62 13.88
C GLY A 174 -12.92 15.29 14.29
N HIS A 175 -12.99 16.30 15.16
CA HIS A 175 -11.88 16.61 16.06
C HIS A 175 -11.64 15.41 16.98
N HIS A 176 -10.51 14.73 16.81
CA HIS A 176 -10.09 13.60 17.62
C HIS A 176 -9.66 14.08 19.03
N PRO A 177 -10.35 13.70 20.13
CA PRO A 177 -9.83 13.95 21.47
C PRO A 177 -8.74 12.92 21.79
N ARG A 178 -7.62 13.39 22.33
CA ARG A 178 -6.48 12.58 22.80
C ARG A 178 -6.94 11.41 23.67
N GLY A 179 -6.71 10.18 23.19
CA GLY A 179 -7.07 8.94 23.87
C GLY A 179 -6.34 8.76 25.20
N ARG A 180 -7.13 8.50 26.25
CA ARG A 180 -6.65 8.02 27.55
C ARG A 180 -6.07 6.62 27.40
N GLN A 181 -4.92 6.38 28.03
CA GLN A 181 -4.33 5.05 28.21
C GLN A 181 -5.32 4.10 28.92
N TYR A 182 -5.60 2.96 28.30
CA TYR A 182 -6.26 1.83 28.97
C TYR A 182 -5.27 1.18 29.94
N ARG A 183 -5.58 1.19 31.24
CA ARG A 183 -4.90 0.37 32.27
C ARG A 183 -5.61 -0.98 32.37
N HIS A 184 -4.87 -2.07 32.18
CA HIS A 184 -5.33 -3.43 32.52
C HIS A 184 -5.44 -3.59 34.06
N PRO A 185 -6.54 -4.14 34.59
CA PRO A 185 -6.62 -4.58 35.98
C PRO A 185 -6.17 -6.04 36.07
N GLY A 186 -5.14 -6.32 36.87
CA GLY A 186 -4.78 -7.70 37.21
C GLY A 186 -3.30 -7.91 37.50
N ALA A 187 -2.82 -7.41 38.63
CA ALA A 187 -1.55 -7.84 39.20
C ALA A 187 -1.77 -9.16 39.95
N VAL A 188 -0.99 -10.19 39.62
CA VAL A 188 -0.70 -11.30 40.54
C VAL A 188 0.82 -11.32 40.71
N ARG A 189 1.27 -10.92 41.90
CA ARG A 189 2.66 -11.06 42.35
C ARG A 189 2.84 -12.51 42.84
N HIS A 190 3.84 -13.20 42.30
CA HIS A 190 4.50 -14.29 43.03
C HIS A 190 6.00 -14.01 43.10
N ARG A 191 6.57 -14.53 44.19
CA ARG A 191 7.84 -14.17 44.83
C ARG A 191 9.07 -14.47 43.99
#